data_AF-A0A6S6VYP1-F1
#
_entry.id   AF-A0A6S6VYP1-F1
#
_cell.length_a   1.000
_cell.length_b   1.000
_cell.length_c   1.000
_cell.angle_alpha   90.00
_cell.angle_beta   90.00
_cell.angle_gamma   90.00
#
_symmetry.space_group_name_H-M   'P 1'
#
loop_
_entity.id
_entity.type
_entity.pdbx_description
1 polymer ?
#
loop_
_entity_poly.entity_id
_entity_poly.type
_entity_poly.pdbx_seq_one_letter_code
_entity_poly.pdbx_strand_id
1 'polypeptide(L)'
;MSQSWLQRKRKAELIDLAQKARLPDADGLLKDDLVEMLVNHLNSNETSFAKHPDFRDYYGRNGSPIKRERVSPSAPPTVIKSTRRRTLIKEPSEERMPEPSSLVARTPVERAPVDRTPVERTPVERTPVSRTPRAVPRRVSEVIAQVDIPASPAQLAEVADQSFQVVKSKATELWDRTRIDELKEFIRENASSVATIQTIILLIEAVGLQWNTLDTTAMFATPPALSSYSDSPHVMGPNGWALLTAGWWAPATLWSLTSWVLPLVFSYFFNLTLRTNTSRKSSDNQYPADPLIFNITRAILAYSAYRETVNTALVPGAWGPFSESSVARVGNHVPGGYYGLQISSLVGILVSLYDAALKK
;
A
#
# COMPACT_ATOMS: atom_id res chain seq x y z
N MET A 1 -14.84 0.23 46.01
CA MET A 1 -14.24 0.74 44.75
C MET A 1 -12.75 1.12 44.87
N SER A 2 -12.07 0.85 46.00
CA SER A 2 -10.61 1.06 46.18
C SER A 2 -9.78 -0.23 46.13
N GLN A 3 -10.39 -1.39 46.40
CA GLN A 3 -9.74 -2.70 46.33
C GLN A 3 -9.15 -3.04 44.94
N SER A 4 -9.83 -2.63 43.85
CA SER A 4 -9.37 -2.93 42.48
C SER A 4 -8.06 -2.24 42.10
N TRP A 5 -7.65 -1.18 42.81
CA TRP A 5 -6.33 -0.56 42.63
C TRP A 5 -5.23 -1.43 43.23
N LEU A 6 -5.45 -1.96 44.44
CA LEU A 6 -4.50 -2.85 45.12
C LEU A 6 -4.39 -4.22 44.44
N GLN A 7 -5.50 -4.80 43.97
CA GLN A 7 -5.49 -6.08 43.27
C GLN A 7 -4.63 -6.07 41.98
N ARG A 8 -4.56 -4.91 41.31
CA ARG A 8 -3.76 -4.71 40.09
C ARG A 8 -2.25 -4.63 40.35
N LYS A 9 -1.82 -4.35 41.58
CA LYS A 9 -0.40 -4.26 41.95
C LYS A 9 0.23 -5.66 42.07
N ARG A 10 1.53 -5.75 41.79
CA ARG A 10 2.29 -6.99 42.01
C ARG A 10 2.52 -7.22 43.50
N LYS A 11 2.74 -8.47 43.93
CA LYS A 11 2.98 -8.80 45.36
C LYS A 11 4.15 -7.99 45.96
N ALA A 12 5.24 -7.80 45.22
CA ALA A 12 6.37 -6.97 45.66
C ALA A 12 5.97 -5.50 45.91
N GLU A 13 5.18 -4.90 45.01
CA GLU A 13 4.70 -3.53 45.17
C GLU A 13 3.72 -3.39 46.35
N LEU A 14 2.93 -4.44 46.60
CA LEU A 14 2.03 -4.50 47.75
C LEU A 14 2.81 -4.57 49.08
N ILE A 15 3.91 -5.31 49.12
CA ILE A 15 4.83 -5.35 50.27
C ILE A 15 5.47 -3.98 50.49
N ASP A 16 5.96 -3.31 49.44
CA ASP A 16 6.53 -1.96 49.56
C ASP A 16 5.49 -0.97 50.11
N LEU A 17 4.24 -1.05 49.64
CA LEU A 17 3.14 -0.23 50.15
C LEU A 17 2.80 -0.58 51.60
N ALA A 18 2.87 -1.85 52.00
CA ALA A 18 2.64 -2.29 53.36
C ALA A 18 3.73 -1.77 54.31
N GLN A 19 4.99 -1.81 53.90
CA GLN A 19 6.11 -1.22 54.64
C GLN A 19 5.94 0.30 54.80
N LYS A 20 5.54 1.00 53.74
CA LYS A 20 5.23 2.44 53.77
C LYS A 20 4.03 2.76 54.68
N ALA A 21 3.03 1.89 54.71
CA ALA A 21 1.88 1.98 55.61
C ALA A 21 2.20 1.52 57.04
N ARG A 22 3.42 1.04 57.32
CA ARG A 22 3.86 0.45 58.61
C ARG A 22 2.96 -0.69 59.07
N LEU A 23 2.52 -1.53 58.14
CA LEU A 23 1.76 -2.75 58.44
C LEU A 23 2.73 -3.85 58.93
N PRO A 24 2.52 -4.44 60.12
CA PRO A 24 3.33 -5.56 60.60
C PRO A 24 3.05 -6.83 59.78
N ASP A 25 4.05 -7.72 59.70
CA ASP A 25 3.95 -9.07 59.12
C ASP A 25 3.52 -9.17 57.64
N ALA A 26 3.73 -8.11 56.85
CA ALA A 26 3.34 -8.07 55.45
C ALA A 26 4.07 -9.08 54.53
N ASP A 27 5.28 -9.49 54.90
CA ASP A 27 6.15 -10.33 54.05
C ASP A 27 5.68 -11.80 53.98
N GLY A 28 5.00 -12.28 55.03
CA GLY A 28 4.54 -13.67 55.15
C GLY A 28 3.17 -13.94 54.53
N LEU A 29 2.40 -12.92 54.18
CA LEU A 29 1.01 -13.05 53.75
C LEU A 29 0.88 -13.44 52.27
N LEU A 30 -0.22 -14.13 51.94
CA LEU A 30 -0.63 -14.34 50.55
C LEU A 30 -1.07 -13.02 49.93
N LYS A 31 -1.06 -12.95 48.59
CA LYS A 31 -1.36 -11.69 47.89
C LYS A 31 -2.76 -11.17 48.24
N ASP A 32 -3.76 -12.05 48.29
CA ASP A 32 -5.15 -11.66 48.53
C ASP A 32 -5.36 -11.20 49.98
N ASP A 33 -4.78 -11.90 50.96
CA ASP A 33 -4.77 -11.51 52.37
C ASP A 33 -4.07 -10.15 52.59
N LEU A 34 -2.96 -9.92 51.89
CA LEU A 34 -2.23 -8.64 51.95
C LEU A 34 -3.09 -7.51 51.38
N VAL A 35 -3.79 -7.74 50.27
CA VAL A 35 -4.72 -6.75 49.71
C VAL A 35 -5.84 -6.45 50.71
N GLU A 36 -6.45 -7.47 51.32
CA GLU A 36 -7.52 -7.28 52.29
C GLU A 36 -7.05 -6.50 53.53
N MET A 37 -5.94 -6.91 54.13
CA MET A 37 -5.34 -6.24 55.28
C MET A 37 -4.97 -4.79 54.97
N LEU A 38 -4.41 -4.53 53.79
CA LEU A 38 -4.01 -3.18 53.41
C LEU A 38 -5.22 -2.29 53.11
N VAL A 39 -6.31 -2.84 52.58
CA VAL A 39 -7.59 -2.12 52.42
C VAL A 39 -8.14 -1.73 53.79
N ASN A 40 -8.20 -2.69 54.71
CA ASN A 40 -8.72 -2.44 56.06
C ASN A 40 -7.86 -1.39 56.77
N HIS A 41 -6.53 -1.50 56.71
CA HIS A 41 -5.60 -0.57 57.34
C HIS A 41 -5.64 0.84 56.73
N LEU A 42 -5.75 0.95 55.41
CA LEU A 42 -5.87 2.24 54.73
C LEU A 42 -7.21 2.92 55.06
N ASN A 43 -8.32 2.17 55.03
CA ASN A 43 -9.64 2.71 55.39
C ASN A 43 -9.71 3.15 56.86
N SER A 44 -9.11 2.40 57.79
CA SER A 44 -9.06 2.77 59.21
C SER A 44 -8.23 4.03 59.47
N ASN A 45 -7.28 4.35 58.59
CA ASN A 45 -6.33 5.46 58.75
C ASN A 45 -6.38 6.45 57.57
N GLU A 46 -7.57 6.66 57.01
CA GLU A 46 -7.79 7.44 55.79
C GLU A 46 -7.21 8.86 55.89
N THR A 47 -7.45 9.55 57.01
CA THR A 47 -7.03 10.95 57.19
C THR A 47 -5.51 11.16 57.24
N SER A 48 -4.77 10.10 57.62
CA SER A 48 -3.31 10.09 57.63
C SER A 48 -2.76 9.73 56.24
N PHE A 49 -3.25 8.63 55.66
CA PHE A 49 -2.73 8.12 54.39
C PHE A 49 -3.20 8.89 53.16
N ALA A 50 -4.32 9.62 53.21
CA ALA A 50 -4.75 10.49 52.13
C ALA A 50 -3.75 11.62 51.83
N LYS A 51 -2.93 12.01 52.82
CA LYS A 51 -1.88 13.03 52.67
C LYS A 51 -0.59 12.46 52.08
N HIS A 52 -0.38 11.16 52.15
CA HIS A 52 0.83 10.52 51.65
C HIS A 52 0.80 10.42 50.11
N PRO A 53 1.89 10.80 49.42
CA PRO A 53 1.94 10.84 47.96
C PRO A 53 1.71 9.46 47.33
N ASP A 54 2.17 8.39 47.99
CA ASP A 54 2.09 7.01 47.51
C ASP A 54 0.66 6.45 47.47
N PHE A 55 -0.25 7.00 48.30
CA PHE A 55 -1.65 6.55 48.38
C PHE A 55 -2.63 7.53 47.70
N ARG A 56 -2.14 8.58 47.05
CA ARG A 56 -3.01 9.56 46.34
C ARG A 56 -3.89 8.90 45.29
N ASP A 57 -3.34 7.94 44.54
CA ASP A 57 -4.08 7.22 43.50
C ASP A 57 -5.15 6.28 44.09
N TYR A 58 -4.94 5.80 45.32
CA TYR A 58 -5.91 4.96 46.04
C TYR A 58 -7.15 5.77 46.45
N TYR A 59 -6.96 7.02 46.91
CA TYR A 59 -8.05 7.92 47.32
C TYR A 59 -8.58 8.83 46.19
N GLY A 60 -7.81 9.02 45.11
CA GLY A 60 -8.03 10.04 44.08
C GLY A 60 -9.09 9.75 43.02
N ARG A 61 -10.03 8.82 43.24
CA ARG A 61 -11.01 8.39 42.23
C ARG A 61 -12.49 8.70 42.54
N ASN A 62 -12.76 9.66 43.44
CA ASN A 62 -14.12 10.11 43.77
C ASN A 62 -14.48 11.48 43.16
N GLY A 63 -14.04 11.80 41.94
CA GLY A 63 -14.42 13.03 41.26
C GLY A 63 -14.62 12.83 39.76
N SER A 64 -15.84 13.05 39.28
CA SER A 64 -16.19 13.07 37.84
C SER A 64 -15.33 14.09 37.07
N PRO A 65 -15.09 13.88 35.75
CA PRO A 65 -14.09 14.63 35.00
C PRO A 65 -14.59 16.05 34.70
N ILE A 66 -14.25 17.01 35.55
CA ILE A 66 -14.37 18.43 35.21
C ILE A 66 -13.13 18.86 34.43
N LYS A 67 -13.39 19.12 33.15
CA LYS A 67 -12.62 19.87 32.17
C LYS A 67 -11.84 21.03 32.83
N ARG A 68 -10.53 20.85 33.04
CA ARG A 68 -9.64 21.94 33.46
C ARG A 68 -8.81 22.40 32.25
N GLU A 69 -9.13 23.61 31.80
CA GLU A 69 -8.45 24.30 30.72
C GLU A 69 -7.02 24.71 31.12
N ARG A 70 -6.13 24.55 30.13
CA ARG A 70 -4.85 25.19 29.84
C ARG A 70 -3.88 25.63 30.95
N VAL A 71 -2.67 25.13 30.71
CA VAL A 71 -1.34 25.43 31.29
C VAL A 71 -0.84 26.82 30.90
N SER A 72 0.03 27.41 31.71
CA SER A 72 1.17 28.21 31.23
C SER A 72 2.47 27.72 31.89
N PRO A 73 3.60 27.57 31.14
CA PRO A 73 4.73 26.73 31.55
C PRO A 73 6.04 27.51 31.79
N SER A 74 6.92 26.96 32.61
CA SER A 74 8.35 27.31 32.61
C SER A 74 9.24 26.06 32.72
N ALA A 75 9.51 25.48 31.55
CA ALA A 75 10.79 24.86 31.13
C ALA A 75 11.31 23.60 31.91
N PRO A 76 12.32 22.87 31.38
CA PRO A 76 12.17 21.50 30.83
C PRO A 76 13.14 20.51 31.57
N PRO A 77 13.58 19.31 31.09
CA PRO A 77 13.35 18.65 29.81
C PRO A 77 13.24 17.08 29.81
N THR A 78 12.99 16.53 28.61
CA THR A 78 13.55 15.29 28.02
C THR A 78 13.12 13.87 28.46
N VAL A 79 13.21 12.97 27.45
CA VAL A 79 13.47 11.51 27.51
C VAL A 79 12.20 10.64 27.67
N ILE A 80 11.65 9.94 26.66
CA ILE A 80 12.16 8.85 25.78
C ILE A 80 11.47 7.51 26.13
N LYS A 81 10.99 6.84 25.07
CA LYS A 81 10.87 5.38 24.83
C LYS A 81 9.80 4.51 25.50
N SER A 82 9.11 3.84 24.58
CA SER A 82 8.93 2.37 24.44
C SER A 82 7.96 1.64 25.37
N THR A 83 7.23 0.70 24.78
CA THR A 83 6.94 -0.68 25.30
C THR A 83 5.89 -1.29 24.35
N ARG A 84 6.24 -2.22 23.46
CA ARG A 84 6.43 -3.68 23.66
C ARG A 84 5.13 -4.44 24.01
N ARG A 85 4.54 -5.02 22.94
CA ARG A 85 3.97 -6.39 22.76
C ARG A 85 3.51 -7.17 24.01
N ARG A 86 2.28 -7.75 23.97
CA ARG A 86 2.02 -9.23 23.95
C ARG A 86 0.64 -9.67 24.52
N THR A 87 -0.17 -10.28 23.63
CA THR A 87 -1.10 -11.46 23.72
C THR A 87 -1.91 -11.82 24.98
N LEU A 88 -3.21 -12.18 24.81
CA LEU A 88 -3.72 -13.58 24.67
C LEU A 88 -5.19 -13.76 25.20
N ILE A 89 -6.10 -14.16 24.27
CA ILE A 89 -7.23 -15.15 24.32
C ILE A 89 -8.12 -15.29 25.58
N LYS A 90 -9.46 -15.14 25.43
CA LYS A 90 -10.50 -16.21 25.43
C LYS A 90 -11.95 -15.64 25.51
N GLU A 91 -12.80 -16.02 24.55
CA GLU A 91 -14.28 -15.97 24.53
C GLU A 91 -14.85 -17.40 24.79
N PRO A 92 -16.18 -17.71 24.81
CA PRO A 92 -17.41 -16.90 24.56
C PRO A 92 -18.57 -17.14 25.57
N SER A 93 -19.66 -16.36 25.50
CA SER A 93 -21.03 -16.85 25.73
C SER A 93 -22.10 -15.89 25.23
N GLU A 94 -23.16 -16.49 24.69
CA GLU A 94 -24.23 -15.99 23.81
C GLU A 94 -25.40 -15.25 24.49
N GLU A 95 -26.08 -14.44 23.67
CA GLU A 95 -27.55 -14.33 23.54
C GLU A 95 -28.39 -13.49 24.53
N ARG A 96 -28.93 -12.34 24.06
CA ARG A 96 -30.38 -12.12 23.78
C ARG A 96 -30.69 -10.67 23.36
N MET A 97 -31.39 -10.53 22.24
CA MET A 97 -32.26 -9.39 21.88
C MET A 97 -33.69 -9.67 22.43
N PRO A 98 -34.55 -8.65 22.66
CA PRO A 98 -35.25 -7.93 21.57
C PRO A 98 -35.44 -6.40 21.73
N GLU A 99 -35.62 -5.74 20.59
CA GLU A 99 -36.26 -4.42 20.36
C GLU A 99 -37.75 -4.43 20.82
N PRO A 100 -38.62 -3.37 20.70
CA PRO A 100 -38.54 -2.18 19.83
C PRO A 100 -39.17 -0.86 20.35
N SER A 101 -39.00 0.22 19.56
CA SER A 101 -39.89 1.40 19.38
C SER A 101 -39.08 2.70 19.43
N SER A 102 -39.35 3.76 18.68
CA SER A 102 -40.12 4.05 17.46
C SER A 102 -39.96 5.57 17.23
N LEU A 103 -40.23 6.04 16.00
CA LEU A 103 -40.66 7.39 15.63
C LEU A 103 -39.64 8.53 15.35
N VAL A 104 -39.67 8.92 14.07
CA VAL A 104 -39.92 10.28 13.54
C VAL A 104 -38.71 11.14 13.13
N ALA A 105 -38.49 11.11 11.81
CA ALA A 105 -38.36 12.24 10.88
C ALA A 105 -38.01 13.64 11.43
N ARG A 106 -36.95 14.23 10.85
CA ARG A 106 -36.94 15.62 10.32
C ARG A 106 -35.64 15.89 9.53
N THR A 107 -35.76 16.02 8.22
CA THR A 107 -34.92 16.91 7.39
C THR A 107 -35.29 18.36 7.68
N PRO A 108 -34.34 19.31 7.54
CA PRO A 108 -34.40 20.16 6.34
C PRO A 108 -33.03 20.67 5.80
N VAL A 109 -32.97 20.75 4.46
CA VAL A 109 -32.56 21.92 3.64
C VAL A 109 -31.11 22.46 3.77
N GLU A 110 -30.32 22.16 2.73
CA GLU A 110 -29.69 23.09 1.78
C GLU A 110 -29.11 24.43 2.28
N ARG A 111 -27.81 24.63 2.05
CA ARG A 111 -27.20 25.93 1.74
C ARG A 111 -25.81 25.76 1.11
N ALA A 112 -25.71 26.08 -0.17
CA ALA A 112 -24.47 26.50 -0.84
C ALA A 112 -23.99 27.86 -0.26
N PRO A 113 -22.70 28.21 -0.40
CA PRO A 113 -22.32 29.18 -1.45
C PRO A 113 -20.96 28.87 -2.11
N VAL A 114 -20.87 28.93 -3.44
CA VAL A 114 -20.37 30.05 -4.28
C VAL A 114 -18.85 30.26 -4.26
N ASP A 115 -18.28 29.92 -5.42
CA ASP A 115 -17.11 30.45 -6.13
C ASP A 115 -16.37 31.65 -5.54
N ARG A 116 -15.04 31.49 -5.41
CA ARG A 116 -14.08 32.60 -5.62
C ARG A 116 -12.81 32.09 -6.29
N THR A 117 -12.72 32.38 -7.59
CA THR A 117 -11.48 32.49 -8.35
C THR A 117 -10.64 33.68 -7.83
N PRO A 118 -9.31 33.59 -7.86
CA PRO A 118 -8.46 34.76 -7.98
C PRO A 118 -7.80 34.79 -9.35
N VAL A 119 -8.14 35.85 -10.09
CA VAL A 119 -7.47 36.34 -11.30
C VAL A 119 -6.03 36.73 -10.95
N GLU A 120 -5.05 36.07 -11.56
CA GLU A 120 -3.64 36.45 -11.45
C GLU A 120 -3.30 37.51 -12.52
N ARG A 121 -2.72 38.61 -12.03
CA ARG A 121 -2.38 39.81 -12.78
C ARG A 121 -1.05 39.61 -13.50
N THR A 122 -1.03 39.91 -14.79
CA THR A 122 0.18 40.18 -15.57
C THR A 122 0.92 41.40 -15.05
N PRO A 123 2.26 41.41 -15.17
CA PRO A 123 2.96 42.63 -15.55
C PRO A 123 3.85 42.43 -16.78
N VAL A 124 3.72 43.41 -17.68
CA VAL A 124 4.42 43.61 -18.94
C VAL A 124 5.83 44.19 -18.72
N GLU A 125 6.74 43.80 -19.62
CA GLU A 125 8.01 44.42 -20.06
C GLU A 125 8.98 45.02 -19.03
N ARG A 126 10.23 44.51 -19.06
CA ARG A 126 11.44 45.34 -19.31
C ARG A 126 12.49 44.54 -20.09
N THR A 127 12.81 45.01 -21.30
CA THR A 127 14.00 44.64 -22.07
C THR A 127 15.27 45.24 -21.43
N PRO A 128 16.44 44.60 -21.63
CA PRO A 128 17.57 45.41 -22.10
C PRO A 128 18.48 44.70 -23.12
N VAL A 129 18.61 45.37 -24.27
CA VAL A 129 19.85 45.78 -24.95
C VAL A 129 20.99 44.76 -25.13
N SER A 130 21.13 44.40 -26.40
CA SER A 130 22.28 43.86 -27.12
C SER A 130 23.65 44.44 -26.71
N ARG A 131 24.63 43.57 -26.39
CA ARG A 131 26.07 43.85 -26.49
C ARG A 131 26.85 42.59 -26.90
N THR A 132 27.39 42.63 -28.10
CA THR A 132 28.41 41.73 -28.65
C THR A 132 29.81 42.17 -28.20
N PRO A 133 30.76 41.23 -28.03
CA PRO A 133 32.16 41.52 -28.26
C PRO A 133 32.75 40.67 -29.40
N ARG A 134 32.96 41.37 -30.51
CA ARG A 134 34.13 41.41 -31.41
C ARG A 134 35.09 40.21 -31.46
N ALA A 135 35.22 39.72 -32.70
CA ALA A 135 36.16 38.73 -33.21
C ALA A 135 37.65 39.11 -33.09
N VAL A 136 38.49 38.07 -32.93
CA VAL A 136 39.90 38.05 -33.29
C VAL A 136 40.09 36.97 -34.36
N PRO A 137 40.67 37.27 -35.54
CA PRO A 137 40.84 36.32 -36.63
C PRO A 137 42.16 35.56 -36.48
N ARG A 138 42.13 34.22 -36.56
CA ARG A 138 43.34 33.46 -36.89
C ARG A 138 43.04 32.48 -38.01
N ARG A 139 43.85 32.62 -39.04
CA ARG A 139 43.73 32.08 -40.39
C ARG A 139 43.64 30.55 -40.39
N VAL A 140 42.59 30.06 -41.06
CA VAL A 140 42.59 28.78 -41.75
C VAL A 140 43.28 29.02 -43.10
N SER A 141 44.30 28.23 -43.41
CA SER A 141 44.68 27.75 -44.76
C SER A 141 46.18 27.40 -44.82
N GLU A 142 46.52 26.26 -44.26
CA GLU A 142 47.66 25.38 -44.56
C GLU A 142 47.39 24.18 -43.63
N VAL A 143 46.82 23.06 -44.07
CA VAL A 143 47.41 22.06 -44.94
C VAL A 143 46.26 21.20 -45.50
N ILE A 144 46.12 21.15 -46.83
CA ILE A 144 45.51 20.01 -47.52
C ILE A 144 46.67 19.04 -47.79
N ALA A 145 46.64 17.88 -47.12
CA ALA A 145 47.17 16.59 -47.58
C ALA A 145 47.53 15.76 -46.35
N GLN A 146 46.57 14.98 -45.83
CA GLN A 146 46.80 13.55 -45.59
C GLN A 146 45.50 12.90 -45.15
N VAL A 147 44.97 12.08 -46.05
CA VAL A 147 44.29 10.85 -45.68
C VAL A 147 45.31 10.03 -44.91
N ASP A 148 45.36 10.18 -43.58
CA ASP A 148 46.07 9.25 -42.72
C ASP A 148 45.05 8.29 -42.14
N ILE A 149 44.97 7.15 -42.83
CA ILE A 149 44.56 5.86 -42.31
C ILE A 149 45.10 5.74 -40.87
N PRO A 150 44.28 5.40 -39.85
CA PRO A 150 44.79 5.30 -38.48
C PRO A 150 45.82 4.17 -38.40
N ALA A 151 47.10 4.54 -38.36
CA ALA A 151 48.23 3.62 -38.23
C ALA A 151 48.71 3.58 -36.77
N SER A 152 47.97 2.85 -35.93
CA SER A 152 48.51 2.02 -34.83
C SER A 152 47.35 1.33 -34.08
N PRO A 153 47.33 -0.01 -33.97
CA PRO A 153 46.32 -0.75 -33.21
C PRO A 153 46.17 -0.26 -31.76
N ALA A 154 47.24 0.27 -31.17
CA ALA A 154 47.23 0.79 -29.81
C ALA A 154 46.41 2.09 -29.66
N GLN A 155 46.39 2.95 -30.67
CA GLN A 155 45.64 4.22 -30.62
C GLN A 155 44.14 4.00 -30.83
N LEU A 156 43.76 3.02 -31.65
CA LEU A 156 42.36 2.60 -31.77
C LEU A 156 41.87 1.89 -30.50
N ALA A 157 42.72 1.08 -29.86
CA ALA A 157 42.42 0.48 -28.57
C ALA A 157 42.25 1.55 -27.48
N GLU A 158 43.09 2.58 -27.45
CA GLU A 158 42.98 3.66 -26.47
C GLU A 158 41.70 4.50 -26.67
N VAL A 159 41.33 4.83 -27.91
CA VAL A 159 40.07 5.54 -28.21
C VAL A 159 38.86 4.66 -27.91
N ALA A 160 38.94 3.35 -28.21
CA ALA A 160 37.89 2.40 -27.85
C ALA A 160 37.75 2.26 -26.33
N ASP A 161 38.85 2.15 -25.59
CA ASP A 161 38.87 2.08 -24.12
C ASP A 161 38.31 3.36 -23.51
N GLN A 162 38.70 4.54 -24.03
CA GLN A 162 38.13 5.82 -23.59
C GLN A 162 36.62 5.88 -23.84
N SER A 163 36.16 5.43 -25.01
CA SER A 163 34.72 5.38 -25.32
C SER A 163 33.97 4.39 -24.43
N PHE A 164 34.59 3.25 -24.11
CA PHE A 164 34.03 2.22 -23.25
C PHE A 164 33.95 2.71 -21.80
N GLN A 165 34.97 3.42 -21.31
CA GLN A 165 34.96 4.03 -19.98
C GLN A 165 33.93 5.17 -19.88
N VAL A 166 33.73 5.96 -20.94
CA VAL A 166 32.68 7.00 -21.00
C VAL A 166 31.28 6.38 -21.04
N VAL A 167 31.07 5.32 -21.82
CA VAL A 167 29.78 4.60 -21.85
C VAL A 167 29.51 3.91 -20.52
N LYS A 168 30.53 3.28 -19.92
CA LYS A 168 30.42 2.65 -18.61
C LYS A 168 30.10 3.66 -17.51
N SER A 169 30.80 4.80 -17.48
CA SER A 169 30.55 5.86 -16.50
C SER A 169 29.15 6.49 -16.66
N LYS A 170 28.69 6.71 -17.89
CA LYS A 170 27.31 7.17 -18.14
C LYS A 170 26.26 6.10 -17.81
N ALA A 171 26.55 4.83 -18.05
CA ALA A 171 25.67 3.74 -17.67
C ALA A 171 25.57 3.61 -16.14
N THR A 172 26.68 3.74 -15.41
CA THR A 172 26.68 3.76 -13.93
C THR A 172 26.02 5.01 -13.39
N GLU A 173 26.23 6.18 -14.01
CA GLU A 173 25.56 7.43 -13.61
C GLU A 173 24.05 7.34 -13.84
N LEU A 174 23.60 6.78 -14.96
CA LEU A 174 22.19 6.51 -15.22
C LEU A 174 21.63 5.46 -14.26
N TRP A 175 22.40 4.41 -13.94
CA TRP A 175 22.01 3.37 -12.99
C TRP A 175 21.84 3.92 -11.57
N ASP A 176 22.82 4.69 -11.08
CA ASP A 176 22.77 5.36 -9.78
C ASP A 176 21.64 6.41 -9.73
N ARG A 177 21.42 7.14 -10.84
CA ARG A 177 20.31 8.08 -10.98
C ARG A 177 18.95 7.39 -10.98
N THR A 178 18.86 6.17 -11.48
CA THR A 178 17.62 5.37 -11.45
C THR A 178 17.28 4.80 -10.08
N ARG A 179 18.12 5.00 -9.04
CA ARG A 179 17.89 4.55 -7.66
C ARG A 179 17.40 3.10 -7.56
N ILE A 180 17.96 2.22 -8.39
CA ILE A 180 17.48 0.82 -8.50
C ILE A 180 17.73 0.05 -7.20
N ASP A 181 18.76 0.41 -6.43
CA ASP A 181 19.00 -0.18 -5.11
C ASP A 181 17.94 0.24 -4.08
N GLU A 182 17.45 1.48 -4.14
CA GLU A 182 16.32 1.92 -3.32
C GLU A 182 15.02 1.28 -3.79
N LEU A 183 14.82 1.10 -5.10
CA LEU A 183 13.69 0.34 -5.63
C LEU A 183 13.77 -1.12 -5.17
N LYS A 184 14.94 -1.73 -5.12
CA LYS A 184 15.14 -3.10 -4.63
C LYS A 184 14.82 -3.21 -3.15
N GLU A 185 15.28 -2.28 -2.32
CA GLU A 185 14.97 -2.28 -0.88
C GLU A 185 13.49 -1.92 -0.63
N PHE A 186 12.92 -0.99 -1.41
CA PHE A 186 11.48 -0.68 -1.40
C PHE A 186 10.64 -1.86 -1.85
N ILE A 187 11.04 -2.58 -2.91
CA ILE A 187 10.39 -3.81 -3.33
C ILE A 187 10.56 -4.88 -2.27
N ARG A 188 11.72 -5.02 -1.63
CA ARG A 188 11.90 -6.02 -0.56
C ARG A 188 11.04 -5.70 0.66
N GLU A 189 10.98 -4.43 1.06
CA GLU A 189 10.18 -3.94 2.17
C GLU A 189 8.68 -4.07 1.86
N ASN A 190 8.24 -3.69 0.65
CA ASN A 190 6.83 -3.72 0.23
C ASN A 190 6.38 -5.03 -0.42
N ALA A 191 7.25 -5.91 -0.91
CA ALA A 191 6.89 -7.23 -1.44
C ALA A 191 6.32 -8.13 -0.35
N SER A 192 6.57 -7.78 0.92
CA SER A 192 5.92 -8.41 2.06
C SER A 192 4.46 -7.96 2.26
N SER A 193 3.98 -6.95 1.52
CA SER A 193 2.59 -6.52 1.55
C SER A 193 1.71 -7.35 0.61
N VAL A 194 0.55 -7.75 1.13
CA VAL A 194 -0.54 -8.40 0.38
C VAL A 194 -0.89 -7.60 -0.88
N ALA A 195 -0.95 -6.27 -0.77
CA ALA A 195 -1.30 -5.39 -1.86
C ALA A 195 -0.25 -5.46 -2.99
N THR A 196 1.04 -5.51 -2.66
CA THR A 196 2.12 -5.59 -3.64
C THR A 196 2.09 -6.91 -4.40
N ILE A 197 1.93 -8.03 -3.71
CA ILE A 197 1.80 -9.35 -4.36
C ILE A 197 0.61 -9.34 -5.33
N GLN A 198 -0.53 -8.79 -4.90
CA GLN A 198 -1.71 -8.68 -5.74
C GLN A 198 -1.48 -7.79 -6.97
N THR A 199 -0.80 -6.65 -6.81
CA THR A 199 -0.49 -5.74 -7.93
C THR A 199 0.44 -6.38 -8.95
N ILE A 200 1.43 -7.15 -8.51
CA ILE A 200 2.36 -7.86 -9.40
C ILE A 200 1.59 -8.91 -10.22
N ILE A 201 0.70 -9.66 -9.57
CA ILE A 201 -0.11 -10.66 -10.27
C ILE A 201 -1.03 -9.99 -11.30
N LEU A 202 -1.71 -8.90 -10.93
CA LEU A 202 -2.52 -8.12 -11.88
C LEU A 202 -1.69 -7.55 -13.03
N LEU A 203 -0.46 -7.11 -12.76
CA LEU A 203 0.44 -6.59 -13.79
C LEU A 203 0.85 -7.69 -14.77
N ILE A 204 1.22 -8.87 -14.28
CA ILE A 204 1.55 -10.02 -15.13
C ILE A 204 0.37 -10.40 -16.02
N GLU A 205 -0.84 -10.45 -15.45
CA GLU A 205 -2.05 -10.73 -16.21
C GLU A 205 -2.37 -9.63 -17.24
N ALA A 206 -2.23 -8.35 -16.86
CA ALA A 206 -2.43 -7.22 -17.76
C ALA A 206 -1.47 -7.29 -18.94
N VAL A 207 -0.17 -7.39 -18.65
CA VAL A 207 0.89 -7.41 -19.65
C VAL A 207 0.73 -8.63 -20.56
N GLY A 208 0.48 -9.81 -19.99
CA GLY A 208 0.25 -11.02 -20.77
C GLY A 208 -0.98 -10.92 -21.66
N LEU A 209 -2.09 -10.39 -21.15
CA LEU A 209 -3.30 -10.16 -21.94
C LEU A 209 -3.03 -9.17 -23.09
N GLN A 210 -2.35 -8.05 -22.82
CA GLN A 210 -2.05 -7.07 -23.87
C GLN A 210 -1.12 -7.64 -24.93
N TRP A 211 -0.10 -8.41 -24.54
CA TRP A 211 0.82 -9.01 -25.49
C TRP A 211 0.13 -10.06 -26.38
N ASN A 212 -0.76 -10.87 -25.79
CA ASN A 212 -1.43 -11.94 -26.49
C ASN A 212 -2.63 -11.46 -27.33
N THR A 213 -3.12 -10.23 -27.11
CA THR A 213 -4.24 -9.65 -27.87
C THR A 213 -3.78 -8.73 -29.01
N LEU A 214 -2.51 -8.36 -29.06
CA LEU A 214 -1.92 -7.63 -30.17
C LEU A 214 -1.73 -8.56 -31.37
N ASP A 215 -2.67 -8.50 -32.31
CA ASP A 215 -2.57 -9.22 -33.58
C ASP A 215 -1.29 -8.81 -34.33
N THR A 216 -0.57 -9.79 -34.89
CA THR A 216 0.58 -9.52 -35.76
C THR A 216 0.12 -9.34 -37.20
N THR A 217 0.54 -8.25 -37.83
CA THR A 217 0.23 -7.93 -39.22
C THR A 217 1.49 -7.85 -40.06
N ALA A 218 1.38 -8.18 -41.34
CA ALA A 218 2.46 -7.98 -42.31
C ALA A 218 2.77 -6.49 -42.44
N MET A 219 3.98 -6.08 -42.04
CA MET A 219 4.40 -4.67 -42.09
C MET A 219 5.04 -4.31 -43.43
N PHE A 220 5.93 -5.16 -43.93
CA PHE A 220 6.61 -4.96 -45.20
C PHE A 220 7.00 -6.30 -45.82
N ALA A 221 7.10 -6.34 -47.16
CA ALA A 221 7.60 -7.50 -47.88
C ALA A 221 9.06 -7.76 -47.48
N THR A 222 9.45 -9.04 -47.35
CA THR A 222 10.82 -9.38 -47.01
C THR A 222 11.80 -8.85 -48.06
N PRO A 223 12.81 -8.05 -47.68
CA PRO A 223 13.82 -7.60 -48.62
C PRO A 223 14.55 -8.82 -49.23
N PRO A 224 14.93 -8.78 -50.54
CA PRO A 224 15.63 -9.87 -51.20
C PRO A 224 16.95 -10.27 -50.53
N ALA A 225 17.55 -9.38 -49.74
CA ALA A 225 18.75 -9.65 -48.96
C ALA A 225 18.51 -10.58 -47.74
N LEU A 226 17.26 -10.68 -47.27
CA LEU A 226 16.86 -11.48 -46.12
C LEU A 226 16.04 -12.72 -46.50
N SER A 227 15.71 -12.89 -47.79
CA SER A 227 14.94 -14.04 -48.28
C SER A 227 15.70 -15.38 -48.18
N SER A 228 17.01 -15.35 -47.96
CA SER A 228 17.83 -16.52 -47.65
C SER A 228 17.76 -16.94 -46.18
N TYR A 229 17.25 -16.08 -45.29
CA TYR A 229 17.14 -16.34 -43.85
C TYR A 229 15.69 -16.58 -43.39
N SER A 230 14.69 -16.23 -44.20
CA SER A 230 13.28 -16.45 -43.88
C SER A 230 12.47 -16.73 -45.14
N ASP A 231 11.73 -17.84 -45.13
CA ASP A 231 10.78 -18.22 -46.18
C ASP A 231 9.47 -17.43 -46.12
N SER A 232 9.28 -16.56 -45.10
CA SER A 232 8.09 -15.72 -45.02
C SER A 232 8.14 -14.61 -46.07
N PRO A 233 7.10 -14.44 -46.90
CA PRO A 233 7.05 -13.35 -47.88
C PRO A 233 6.92 -11.96 -47.24
N HIS A 234 6.57 -11.90 -45.95
CA HIS A 234 6.37 -10.65 -45.23
C HIS A 234 7.00 -10.70 -43.83
N VAL A 235 7.56 -9.57 -43.40
CA VAL A 235 7.98 -9.37 -42.01
C VAL A 235 6.74 -9.03 -41.19
N MET A 236 6.43 -9.89 -40.23
CA MET A 236 5.31 -9.69 -39.31
C MET A 236 5.75 -8.84 -38.13
N GLY A 237 4.90 -7.91 -37.73
CA GLY A 237 5.09 -7.12 -36.52
C GLY A 237 3.75 -6.78 -35.85
N PRO A 238 3.78 -6.19 -34.64
CA PRO A 238 2.58 -5.87 -33.90
C PRO A 238 1.74 -4.83 -34.64
N ASN A 239 0.43 -5.08 -34.73
CA ASN A 239 -0.50 -4.15 -35.36
C ASN A 239 -0.78 -2.95 -34.45
N GLY A 240 -0.05 -1.85 -34.64
CA GLY A 240 -0.29 -0.60 -33.91
C GLY A 240 -1.68 0.01 -34.14
N TRP A 241 -2.32 -0.30 -35.27
CA TRP A 241 -3.68 0.17 -35.57
C TRP A 241 -4.73 -0.49 -34.66
N ALA A 242 -4.46 -1.70 -34.15
CA ALA A 242 -5.36 -2.40 -33.24
C ALA A 242 -5.66 -1.55 -31.98
N LEU A 243 -4.69 -0.78 -31.49
CA LEU A 243 -4.82 0.12 -30.34
C LEU A 243 -5.90 1.20 -30.52
N LEU A 244 -6.24 1.54 -31.77
CA LEU A 244 -7.27 2.53 -32.10
C LEU A 244 -8.65 1.91 -32.24
N THR A 245 -8.76 0.58 -32.19
CA THR A 245 -10.01 -0.15 -32.41
C THR A 245 -10.67 -0.55 -31.09
N ALA A 246 -12.00 -0.61 -31.08
CA ALA A 246 -12.76 -1.14 -29.96
C ALA A 246 -12.46 -2.62 -29.68
N GLY A 247 -11.98 -3.38 -30.69
CA GLY A 247 -11.61 -4.79 -30.55
C GLY A 247 -10.44 -5.02 -29.60
N TRP A 248 -9.57 -4.02 -29.42
CA TRP A 248 -8.48 -4.07 -28.44
C TRP A 248 -8.94 -3.58 -27.06
N TRP A 249 -9.68 -2.46 -27.01
CA TRP A 249 -10.13 -1.89 -25.73
C TRP A 249 -11.24 -2.68 -25.04
N ALA A 250 -12.12 -3.36 -25.76
CA ALA A 250 -13.23 -4.10 -25.16
C ALA A 250 -12.75 -5.26 -24.25
N PRO A 251 -11.83 -6.15 -24.68
CA PRO A 251 -11.20 -7.12 -23.79
C PRO A 251 -10.41 -6.46 -22.64
N ALA A 252 -9.67 -5.38 -22.91
CA ALA A 252 -8.85 -4.70 -21.90
C ALA A 252 -9.69 -4.06 -20.78
N THR A 253 -10.81 -3.44 -21.15
CA THR A 253 -11.76 -2.81 -20.21
C THR A 253 -12.59 -3.87 -19.47
N LEU A 254 -13.00 -4.95 -20.14
CA LEU A 254 -13.65 -6.09 -19.51
C LEU A 254 -12.75 -6.70 -18.42
N TRP A 255 -11.51 -7.05 -18.76
CA TRP A 255 -10.55 -7.56 -17.79
C TRP A 255 -10.33 -6.56 -16.65
N SER A 256 -10.15 -5.27 -16.95
CA SER A 256 -9.97 -4.25 -15.92
C SER A 256 -11.15 -4.17 -14.96
N LEU A 257 -12.37 -4.21 -15.50
CA LEU A 257 -13.60 -4.14 -14.73
C LEU A 257 -13.73 -5.34 -13.79
N THR A 258 -13.48 -6.55 -14.29
CA THR A 258 -13.61 -7.80 -13.53
C THR A 258 -12.45 -8.04 -12.56
N SER A 259 -11.23 -7.59 -12.90
CA SER A 259 -10.01 -7.96 -12.19
C SER A 259 -9.59 -6.97 -11.11
N TRP A 260 -9.90 -5.67 -11.23
CA TRP A 260 -9.50 -4.69 -10.22
C TRP A 260 -10.52 -3.59 -9.94
N VAL A 261 -11.24 -3.04 -10.94
CA VAL A 261 -12.15 -1.91 -10.68
C VAL A 261 -13.32 -2.32 -9.78
N LEU A 262 -14.12 -3.32 -10.17
CA LEU A 262 -15.23 -3.78 -9.33
C LEU A 262 -14.72 -4.39 -8.01
N PRO A 263 -13.70 -5.28 -8.01
CA PRO A 263 -13.12 -5.77 -6.76
C PRO A 263 -12.69 -4.68 -5.78
N LEU A 264 -12.07 -3.58 -6.24
CA LEU A 264 -11.72 -2.44 -5.38
C LEU A 264 -12.95 -1.72 -4.84
N VAL A 265 -13.96 -1.50 -5.66
CA VAL A 265 -15.21 -0.86 -5.23
C VAL A 265 -15.88 -1.69 -4.13
N PHE A 266 -16.05 -3.00 -4.34
CA PHE A 266 -16.63 -3.89 -3.33
C PHE A 266 -15.76 -3.97 -2.07
N SER A 267 -14.44 -4.10 -2.22
CA SER A 267 -13.48 -4.15 -1.11
C SER A 267 -13.43 -2.86 -0.28
N TYR A 268 -13.71 -1.71 -0.89
CA TYR A 268 -13.81 -0.43 -0.21
C TYR A 268 -15.08 -0.33 0.64
N PHE A 269 -16.24 -0.74 0.10
CA PHE A 269 -17.53 -0.64 0.80
C PHE A 269 -17.79 -1.78 1.78
N PHE A 270 -17.40 -3.00 1.43
CA PHE A 270 -17.56 -4.19 2.26
C PHE A 270 -16.21 -4.52 2.90
N ASN A 271 -16.00 -4.01 4.11
CA ASN A 271 -14.77 -4.26 4.85
C ASN A 271 -15.06 -5.14 6.07
N LEU A 272 -14.69 -6.41 5.98
CA LEU A 272 -14.87 -7.39 7.06
C LEU A 272 -13.80 -7.22 8.14
N THR A 273 -12.60 -6.81 7.74
CA THR A 273 -11.45 -6.66 8.65
C THR A 273 -11.53 -5.42 9.56
N LEU A 274 -12.30 -4.39 9.20
CA LEU A 274 -12.49 -3.18 10.04
C LEU A 274 -13.39 -3.42 11.27
N ARG A 275 -14.43 -4.25 11.16
CA ARG A 275 -15.42 -4.43 12.24
C ARG A 275 -14.89 -5.22 13.44
N THR A 276 -13.81 -5.98 13.28
CA THR A 276 -13.28 -6.87 14.34
C THR A 276 -12.30 -6.19 15.30
N ASN A 277 -11.91 -4.93 15.06
CA ASN A 277 -10.83 -4.27 15.81
C ASN A 277 -11.24 -2.92 16.44
N THR A 278 -12.39 -2.88 17.11
CA THR A 278 -12.88 -1.67 17.82
C THR A 278 -12.14 -1.36 19.12
N SER A 279 -11.21 -2.22 19.58
CA SER A 279 -10.55 -2.08 20.88
C SER A 279 -9.08 -1.64 20.82
N ARG A 280 -8.35 -1.79 19.70
CA ARG A 280 -6.92 -1.45 19.62
C ARG A 280 -6.62 -0.75 18.31
N LYS A 281 -6.78 0.57 18.33
CA LYS A 281 -6.47 1.48 17.22
C LYS A 281 -4.94 1.62 17.08
N SER A 282 -4.27 0.62 16.54
CA SER A 282 -2.94 0.80 15.95
C SER A 282 -3.15 1.30 14.52
N SER A 283 -3.04 2.62 14.34
CA SER A 283 -3.30 3.36 13.10
C SER A 283 -2.29 3.09 11.98
N ASP A 284 -1.33 2.20 12.18
CA ASP A 284 -0.09 2.25 11.41
C ASP A 284 -0.12 1.49 10.07
N ASN A 285 -1.11 0.60 9.84
CA ASN A 285 -1.16 -0.21 8.60
C ASN A 285 -2.57 -0.78 8.31
N GLN A 286 -3.59 0.07 8.35
CA GLN A 286 -4.92 -0.32 7.86
C GLN A 286 -5.01 -0.09 6.34
N TYR A 287 -5.27 -1.15 5.59
CA TYR A 287 -5.55 -1.02 4.16
C TYR A 287 -6.86 -0.24 3.97
N PRO A 288 -6.92 0.72 3.02
CA PRO A 288 -8.14 1.47 2.74
C PRO A 288 -9.25 0.58 2.18
N ALA A 289 -8.89 -0.54 1.56
CA ALA A 289 -9.79 -1.54 1.00
C ALA A 289 -9.40 -2.92 1.55
N ASP A 290 -10.38 -3.76 1.89
CA ASP A 290 -10.15 -5.09 2.46
C ASP A 290 -9.57 -6.07 1.41
N PRO A 291 -8.31 -6.54 1.57
CA PRO A 291 -7.66 -7.41 0.59
C PRO A 291 -8.35 -8.78 0.45
N LEU A 292 -9.06 -9.26 1.47
CA LEU A 292 -9.78 -10.55 1.39
C LEU A 292 -11.02 -10.40 0.51
N ILE A 293 -11.83 -9.38 0.76
CA ILE A 293 -13.02 -9.10 -0.05
C ILE A 293 -12.64 -8.81 -1.50
N PHE A 294 -11.55 -8.07 -1.72
CA PHE A 294 -11.03 -7.82 -3.07
C PHE A 294 -10.86 -9.14 -3.86
N ASN A 295 -10.17 -10.12 -3.28
CA ASN A 295 -9.88 -11.37 -3.98
C ASN A 295 -11.09 -12.29 -4.11
N ILE A 296 -12.00 -12.30 -3.13
CA ILE A 296 -13.28 -13.02 -3.22
C ILE A 296 -14.14 -12.45 -4.34
N THR A 297 -14.33 -11.13 -4.37
CA THR A 297 -15.11 -10.47 -5.43
C THR A 297 -14.50 -10.74 -6.79
N ARG A 298 -13.17 -10.65 -6.91
CA ARG A 298 -12.45 -10.97 -8.14
C ARG A 298 -12.68 -12.41 -8.60
N ALA A 299 -12.60 -13.40 -7.69
CA ALA A 299 -12.86 -14.80 -8.01
C ALA A 299 -14.29 -15.02 -8.54
N ILE A 300 -15.27 -14.39 -7.89
CA ILE A 300 -16.69 -14.45 -8.28
C ILE A 300 -16.91 -13.80 -9.65
N LEU A 301 -16.32 -12.64 -9.90
CA LEU A 301 -16.43 -11.95 -11.19
C LEU A 301 -15.74 -12.73 -12.30
N ALA A 302 -14.55 -13.29 -12.05
CA ALA A 302 -13.86 -14.14 -13.00
C ALA A 302 -14.65 -15.43 -13.30
N TYR A 303 -15.30 -16.02 -12.30
CA TYR A 303 -16.21 -17.16 -12.48
C TYR A 303 -17.42 -16.76 -13.32
N SER A 304 -18.07 -15.64 -13.00
CA SER A 304 -19.25 -15.16 -13.71
C SER A 304 -18.96 -14.83 -15.17
N ALA A 305 -17.83 -14.21 -15.46
CA ALA A 305 -17.51 -13.73 -16.81
C ALA A 305 -16.90 -14.82 -17.69
N TYR A 306 -16.07 -15.71 -17.15
CA TYR A 306 -15.18 -16.55 -17.97
C TYR A 306 -15.35 -18.06 -17.78
N ARG A 307 -16.27 -18.54 -16.92
CA ARG A 307 -16.46 -20.00 -16.70
C ARG A 307 -16.70 -20.80 -17.99
N GLU A 308 -17.32 -20.20 -19.00
CA GLU A 308 -17.71 -20.86 -20.24
C GLU A 308 -16.54 -20.97 -21.24
N THR A 309 -15.46 -20.20 -21.05
CA THR A 309 -14.30 -20.21 -21.97
C THR A 309 -13.47 -21.50 -21.86
N VAL A 310 -13.71 -22.32 -20.84
CA VAL A 310 -13.05 -23.62 -20.66
C VAL A 310 -13.59 -24.68 -21.61
N ASN A 311 -14.87 -24.59 -21.97
CA ASN A 311 -15.55 -25.59 -22.78
C ASN A 311 -15.42 -25.23 -24.26
N THR A 312 -14.49 -25.86 -24.97
CA THR A 312 -14.26 -25.62 -26.40
C THR A 312 -15.45 -26.00 -27.29
N ALA A 313 -16.41 -26.76 -26.77
CA ALA A 313 -17.64 -27.14 -27.45
C ALA A 313 -18.75 -26.07 -27.39
N LEU A 314 -18.62 -25.05 -26.54
CA LEU A 314 -19.61 -24.00 -26.35
C LEU A 314 -19.01 -22.64 -26.69
N VAL A 315 -19.76 -21.80 -27.40
CA VAL A 315 -19.39 -20.39 -27.57
C VAL A 315 -19.62 -19.68 -26.23
N PRO A 316 -18.62 -19.00 -25.66
CA PRO A 316 -18.81 -18.27 -24.40
C PRO A 316 -19.91 -17.22 -24.56
N GLY A 317 -20.84 -17.16 -23.61
CA GLY A 317 -21.87 -16.14 -23.61
C GLY A 317 -21.34 -14.71 -23.47
N ALA A 318 -22.13 -13.74 -23.90
CA ALA A 318 -21.87 -12.33 -23.65
C ALA A 318 -21.96 -12.03 -22.14
N TRP A 319 -21.16 -11.08 -21.66
CA TRP A 319 -21.18 -10.67 -20.25
C TRP A 319 -21.51 -9.18 -20.15
N GLY A 320 -22.72 -8.86 -19.70
CA GLY A 320 -23.20 -7.49 -19.63
C GLY A 320 -23.16 -6.79 -21.00
N PRO A 321 -22.48 -5.63 -21.13
CA PRO A 321 -22.35 -4.93 -22.41
C PRO A 321 -21.25 -5.51 -23.33
N PHE A 322 -20.50 -6.52 -22.87
CA PHE A 322 -19.36 -7.07 -23.60
C PHE A 322 -19.76 -8.26 -24.46
N SER A 323 -19.29 -8.26 -25.71
CA SER A 323 -19.53 -9.33 -26.67
C SER A 323 -18.89 -10.65 -26.26
N GLU A 324 -19.45 -11.75 -26.76
CA GLU A 324 -18.89 -13.11 -26.67
C GLU A 324 -17.42 -13.16 -27.09
N SER A 325 -17.07 -12.44 -28.16
CA SER A 325 -15.70 -12.33 -28.66
C SER A 325 -14.73 -11.66 -27.68
N SER A 326 -15.21 -10.68 -26.90
CA SER A 326 -14.38 -10.00 -25.89
C SER A 326 -14.14 -10.91 -24.69
N VAL A 327 -15.18 -11.62 -24.26
CA VAL A 327 -15.12 -12.62 -23.19
C VAL A 327 -14.15 -13.76 -23.56
N ALA A 328 -14.29 -14.29 -24.77
CA ALA A 328 -13.41 -15.34 -25.29
C ALA A 328 -11.95 -14.84 -25.42
N ARG A 329 -11.73 -13.60 -25.89
CA ARG A 329 -10.38 -13.03 -25.96
C ARG A 329 -9.72 -12.99 -24.59
N VAL A 330 -10.38 -12.47 -23.56
CA VAL A 330 -9.80 -12.42 -22.20
C VAL A 330 -9.58 -13.83 -21.65
N GLY A 331 -10.61 -14.68 -21.63
CA GLY A 331 -10.52 -16.01 -21.01
C GLY A 331 -9.48 -16.93 -21.64
N ASN A 332 -9.15 -16.73 -22.92
CA ASN A 332 -8.18 -17.55 -23.65
C ASN A 332 -6.76 -16.95 -23.74
N HIS A 333 -6.63 -15.62 -23.66
CA HIS A 333 -5.33 -14.94 -23.87
C HIS A 333 -4.69 -14.41 -22.60
N VAL A 334 -5.40 -14.38 -21.46
CA VAL A 334 -4.74 -14.17 -20.15
C VAL A 334 -3.76 -15.34 -19.88
N PRO A 335 -2.58 -15.09 -19.27
CA PRO A 335 -1.68 -16.17 -18.84
C PRO A 335 -2.39 -17.21 -17.95
N GLY A 336 -2.43 -18.46 -18.40
CA GLY A 336 -3.17 -19.54 -17.72
C GLY A 336 -4.69 -19.51 -17.93
N GLY A 337 -5.19 -18.60 -18.76
CA GLY A 337 -6.60 -18.44 -19.11
C GLY A 337 -7.51 -18.25 -17.90
N TYR A 338 -8.72 -18.81 -17.98
CA TYR A 338 -9.69 -18.82 -16.89
C TYR A 338 -9.12 -19.38 -15.57
N TYR A 339 -8.39 -20.50 -15.64
CA TYR A 339 -7.82 -21.12 -14.44
C TYR A 339 -6.74 -20.22 -13.82
N GLY A 340 -5.95 -19.52 -14.63
CA GLY A 340 -4.98 -18.53 -14.16
C GLY A 340 -5.64 -17.42 -13.33
N LEU A 341 -6.76 -16.87 -13.81
CA LEU A 341 -7.55 -15.85 -13.09
C LEU A 341 -8.12 -16.37 -11.76
N GLN A 342 -8.53 -17.63 -11.70
CA GLN A 342 -9.03 -18.25 -10.47
C GLN A 342 -7.90 -18.54 -9.48
N ILE A 343 -6.78 -19.08 -9.96
CA ILE A 343 -5.60 -19.37 -9.14
C ILE A 343 -5.04 -18.08 -8.55
N SER A 344 -4.93 -17.01 -9.33
CA SER A 344 -4.45 -15.73 -8.82
C SER A 344 -5.35 -15.16 -7.74
N SER A 345 -6.67 -15.28 -7.90
CA SER A 345 -7.64 -14.88 -6.88
C SER A 345 -7.53 -15.74 -5.62
N LEU A 346 -7.37 -17.06 -5.76
CA LEU A 346 -7.20 -17.99 -4.63
C LEU A 346 -5.90 -17.72 -3.86
N VAL A 347 -4.80 -17.47 -4.56
CA VAL A 347 -3.53 -17.06 -3.96
C VAL A 347 -3.71 -15.76 -3.18
N GLY A 348 -4.42 -14.78 -3.76
CA GLY A 348 -4.75 -13.53 -3.06
C GLY A 348 -5.58 -13.74 -1.79
N ILE A 349 -6.58 -14.64 -1.81
CA ILE A 349 -7.36 -15.02 -0.62
C ILE A 349 -6.42 -15.60 0.45
N LEU A 350 -5.58 -16.58 0.09
CA LEU A 350 -4.66 -17.22 1.04
C LEU A 350 -3.68 -16.22 1.66
N VAL A 351 -3.08 -15.35 0.85
CA VAL A 351 -2.14 -14.33 1.30
C VAL A 351 -2.84 -13.29 2.20
N SER A 352 -4.07 -12.88 1.87
CA SER A 352 -4.86 -11.97 2.71
C SER A 352 -5.23 -12.58 4.06
N LEU A 353 -5.56 -13.88 4.09
CA LEU A 353 -5.88 -14.61 5.32
C LEU A 353 -4.64 -14.80 6.19
N TYR A 354 -3.50 -15.09 5.57
CA TYR A 354 -2.21 -15.21 6.25
C TYR A 354 -1.79 -13.89 6.91
N ASP A 355 -1.88 -12.76 6.20
CA ASP A 355 -1.60 -11.42 6.75
C ASP A 355 -2.57 -11.06 7.89
N ALA A 356 -3.87 -11.36 7.73
CA ALA A 356 -4.85 -11.14 8.78
C ALA A 356 -4.57 -12.00 10.03
N ALA A 357 -4.12 -13.25 9.85
CA ALA A 357 -3.75 -14.14 10.95
C ALA A 357 -2.47 -13.67 11.67
N LEU A 358 -1.48 -13.13 10.96
CA LEU A 358 -0.26 -12.57 11.57
C LEU A 358 -0.51 -11.28 12.34
N LYS A 359 -1.53 -10.50 11.95
CA LYS A 359 -1.93 -9.25 12.62
C LYS A 359 -2.75 -9.47 13.90
N LYS A 360 -3.25 -10.68 14.13
CA LYS A 360 -4.07 -11.05 15.30
C LYS A 360 -3.20 -11.59 16.44
#